data_AF-A0AAE1UM70-F1
#
_entry.id   AF-A0AAE1UM70-F1
#
_cell.length_a   1.000
_cell.length_b   1.000
_cell.length_c   1.000
_cell.angle_alpha   90.00
_cell.angle_beta   90.00
_cell.angle_gamma   90.00
#
_symmetry.space_group_name_H-M   'P 1'
#
loop_
_entity.id
_entity.type
_entity.pdbx_description
1 polymer ?
#
loop_
_entity_poly.entity_id
_entity_poly.type
_entity_poly.pdbx_seq_one_letter_code
_entity_poly.pdbx_strand_id
1 'polypeptide(L)'
;MKKVHTSKSNLISLKKLNFQMFDLTNLHPNYYEEIYYCRPDGFPNLAYTLKPVSEELEKLLKRKVIFLNDCVGQEVEKACQNPEQGSVILLENLRFHIEEEGKGVDDKKNKVKANPDDVKKFRESLTKLGDVYVNDAFGTAHRGHSSMVGVELPLKASGFLMKKELEYFSKALENPQKPFLAILGGAKVADKILLIENLLDKVDEMIIGGGMAFTFLKVLNNIEIGNSLFDEEGSKTVPKLMEKAKAKNVQIHLPVDFLCGDKFAEDANVKEADLSTGVPSNMMGLDCGKKSADKFMDVVKRAKTIVWNGPSGVFEFEKFAFCTKKVAEAVGEATNSGATTIVGGGDTATAVVKFGFENKVSHLSTGGGASLELLEGKELPGVTALSNI
;
A
#
# COMPACT_ATOMS: atom_id res chain seq x y z
N MET A 1 -2.78 20.55 22.85
CA MET A 1 -1.31 20.50 22.77
C MET A 1 -0.86 19.05 22.83
N LYS A 2 -0.76 18.35 21.69
CA LYS A 2 -0.25 16.97 21.63
C LYS A 2 0.97 16.95 20.71
N LYS A 3 2.12 16.60 21.28
CA LYS A 3 3.39 16.37 20.58
C LYS A 3 3.22 15.12 19.71
N VAL A 4 3.30 15.27 18.39
CA VAL A 4 3.39 14.15 17.45
C VAL A 4 4.87 13.91 17.18
N HIS A 5 5.33 12.67 17.39
CA HIS A 5 6.67 12.24 16.99
C HIS A 5 6.72 12.12 15.47
N THR A 6 7.24 13.15 14.80
CA THR A 6 7.51 13.13 13.37
C THR A 6 8.82 12.40 13.10
N SER A 7 8.72 11.24 12.45
CA SER A 7 9.83 10.59 11.76
C SER A 7 10.33 11.54 10.67
N LYS A 8 11.61 11.94 10.75
CA LYS A 8 12.27 12.85 9.80
C LYS A 8 12.53 12.10 8.49
N SER A 9 11.75 12.37 7.47
CA SER A 9 12.07 12.02 6.08
C SER A 9 11.74 13.22 5.21
N ASN A 10 12.76 14.06 5.01
CA ASN A 10 12.67 15.33 4.31
C ASN A 10 13.29 15.18 2.91
N LEU A 11 12.72 15.87 1.92
CA LEU A 11 13.37 16.24 0.67
C LEU A 11 14.65 17.03 0.96
N ILE A 12 15.83 16.44 0.79
CA ILE A 12 17.09 17.16 0.97
C ILE A 12 18.12 16.69 -0.08
N SER A 13 18.63 17.62 -0.88
CA SER A 13 19.93 17.44 -1.51
C SER A 13 21.01 17.60 -0.42
N LEU A 14 21.41 16.48 0.19
CA LEU A 14 22.51 16.42 1.16
C LEU A 14 23.82 16.15 0.43
N LYS A 15 24.63 17.20 0.25
CA LYS A 15 26.06 17.21 -0.16
C LYS A 15 26.43 16.30 -1.35
N LYS A 16 26.85 16.95 -2.45
CA LYS A 16 26.90 16.46 -3.84
C LYS A 16 25.50 16.31 -4.42
N LEU A 17 25.35 16.60 -5.71
CA LEU A 17 24.08 16.75 -6.39
C LEU A 17 23.34 15.40 -6.43
N ASN A 18 22.58 15.10 -5.38
CA ASN A 18 21.81 13.87 -5.27
C ASN A 18 20.39 14.17 -5.75
N PHE A 19 19.99 13.56 -6.86
CA PHE A 19 18.59 13.54 -7.28
C PHE A 19 17.88 12.47 -6.45
N GLN A 20 17.08 12.90 -5.48
CA GLN A 20 16.33 11.99 -4.62
C GLN A 20 14.84 12.18 -4.84
N MET A 21 14.17 11.08 -5.13
CA MET A 21 12.72 11.03 -5.29
C MET A 21 12.10 10.47 -4.01
N PHE A 22 11.10 11.17 -3.48
CA PHE A 22 10.53 10.90 -2.15
C PHE A 22 9.10 10.39 -2.21
N ASP A 23 8.77 9.52 -1.26
CA ASP A 23 7.40 9.24 -0.85
C ASP A 23 6.94 10.30 0.19
N LEU A 24 6.03 11.19 -0.19
CA LEU A 24 5.49 12.25 0.67
C LEU A 24 4.22 11.81 1.41
N THR A 25 3.84 10.54 1.37
CA THR A 25 2.68 9.99 2.11
C THR A 25 2.75 10.23 3.62
N ASN A 26 3.93 10.50 4.17
CA ASN A 26 4.13 10.82 5.59
C ASN A 26 3.87 12.30 5.96
N LEU A 27 3.56 13.18 5.01
CA LEU A 27 3.22 14.58 5.27
C LEU A 27 1.71 14.71 5.52
N HIS A 28 1.33 14.70 6.80
CA HIS A 28 0.01 15.06 7.38
C HIS A 28 -1.29 14.52 6.70
N PRO A 29 -2.12 13.71 7.39
CA PRO A 29 -3.19 12.92 6.76
C PRO A 29 -4.39 13.70 6.19
N ASN A 30 -4.61 14.96 6.56
CA ASN A 30 -5.89 15.64 6.26
C ASN A 30 -5.85 16.65 5.09
N TYR A 31 -4.72 16.88 4.43
CA TYR A 31 -4.61 17.88 3.36
C TYR A 31 -3.87 17.42 2.09
N TYR A 32 -3.23 16.24 2.12
CA TYR A 32 -2.37 15.77 1.02
C TYR A 32 -2.86 14.52 0.31
N GLU A 33 -3.96 13.90 0.77
CA GLU A 33 -4.62 12.81 0.03
C GLU A 33 -5.05 13.26 -1.38
N GLU A 34 -5.49 14.51 -1.53
CA GLU A 34 -5.83 15.08 -2.84
C GLU A 34 -4.61 15.24 -3.76
N ILE A 35 -3.42 15.56 -3.21
CA ILE A 35 -2.18 15.77 -3.99
C ILE A 35 -1.56 14.45 -4.46
N TYR A 36 -1.71 13.35 -3.72
CA TYR A 36 -1.16 12.03 -4.08
C TYR A 36 -2.06 11.21 -5.00
N TYR A 37 -3.38 11.35 -4.88
CA TYR A 37 -4.34 10.81 -5.85
C TYR A 37 -4.52 11.69 -7.09
N CYS A 38 -3.65 12.69 -7.27
CA CYS A 38 -3.57 13.50 -8.48
C CYS A 38 -3.27 12.64 -9.71
N ARG A 39 -4.24 12.60 -10.60
CA ARG A 39 -4.08 12.18 -11.99
C ARG A 39 -4.22 13.42 -12.88
N PRO A 40 -3.16 14.26 -12.97
CA PRO A 40 -3.13 15.34 -13.94
C PRO A 40 -3.08 14.82 -15.39
N ASP A 41 -2.87 13.51 -15.58
CA ASP A 41 -2.95 12.80 -16.86
C ASP A 41 -2.11 13.46 -17.97
N GLY A 42 -0.93 14.00 -17.61
CA GLY A 42 -0.02 14.65 -18.55
C GLY A 42 -0.32 16.13 -18.83
N PHE A 43 -1.16 16.78 -18.01
CA PHE A 43 -1.46 18.20 -18.13
C PHE A 43 -1.09 19.03 -16.90
N PRO A 44 -0.48 20.21 -17.08
CA PRO A 44 -0.29 21.16 -15.99
C PRO A 44 -1.63 21.61 -15.41
N ASN A 45 -1.88 21.25 -14.15
CA ASN A 45 -3.05 21.69 -13.41
C ASN A 45 -2.60 22.25 -12.06
N LEU A 46 -2.76 23.56 -11.87
CA LEU A 46 -2.34 24.25 -10.65
C LEU A 46 -3.06 23.77 -9.38
N ALA A 47 -4.20 23.08 -9.50
CA ALA A 47 -4.82 22.41 -8.35
C ALA A 47 -3.91 21.31 -7.76
N TYR A 48 -2.98 20.80 -8.57
CA TYR A 48 -2.10 19.66 -8.27
C TYR A 48 -0.62 20.06 -8.20
N THR A 49 -0.34 21.35 -8.00
CA THR A 49 1.01 21.88 -7.80
C THR A 49 1.63 21.40 -6.49
N LEU A 50 2.94 21.18 -6.48
CA LEU A 50 3.71 20.84 -5.28
C LEU A 50 4.18 22.07 -4.49
N LYS A 51 3.78 23.28 -4.88
CA LYS A 51 4.15 24.51 -4.16
C LYS A 51 3.77 24.48 -2.68
N PRO A 52 2.56 24.06 -2.24
CA PRO A 52 2.25 23.92 -0.82
C PRO A 52 3.17 22.96 -0.07
N VAL A 53 3.62 21.89 -0.75
CA VAL A 53 4.57 20.92 -0.19
C VAL A 53 5.93 21.58 0.06
N SER A 54 6.37 22.48 -0.82
CA SER A 54 7.61 23.24 -0.64
C SER A 54 7.61 24.07 0.65
N GLU A 55 6.47 24.72 0.95
CA GLU A 55 6.31 25.58 2.12
C GLU A 55 6.32 24.77 3.42
N GLU A 56 5.68 23.60 3.42
CA GLU A 56 5.68 22.72 4.58
C GLU A 56 7.06 22.07 4.81
N LEU A 57 7.73 21.68 3.73
CA LEU A 57 9.08 21.15 3.79
C LEU A 57 10.08 22.17 4.36
N GLU A 58 9.97 23.44 3.96
CA GLU A 58 10.81 24.53 4.50
C GLU A 58 10.64 24.68 6.03
N LYS A 59 9.42 24.55 6.55
CA LYS A 59 9.15 24.57 8.00
C LYS A 59 9.78 23.37 8.72
N LEU A 60 9.64 22.17 8.17
CA LEU A 60 10.16 20.93 8.77
C LEU A 60 11.69 20.89 8.77
N LEU A 61 12.31 21.39 7.70
CA LEU A 61 13.76 21.46 7.57
C LEU A 61 14.40 22.63 8.31
N LYS A 62 13.61 23.67 8.58
CA LYS A 62 14.12 24.97 9.06
C LYS A 62 15.21 25.51 8.12
N ARG A 63 15.02 25.30 6.82
CA ARG A 63 15.96 25.66 5.76
C ARG A 63 15.18 26.05 4.52
N LYS A 64 15.65 27.07 3.81
CA LYS A 64 15.07 27.53 2.55
C LYS A 64 14.99 26.39 1.53
N VAL A 65 13.81 26.21 0.96
CA VAL A 65 13.55 25.29 -0.16
C VAL A 65 13.33 26.14 -1.41
N ILE A 66 14.06 25.82 -2.48
CA ILE A 66 13.92 26.48 -3.77
C ILE A 66 12.89 25.68 -4.57
N PHE A 67 11.72 26.25 -4.79
CA PHE A 67 10.70 25.65 -5.65
C PHE A 67 10.89 26.09 -7.10
N LEU A 68 10.90 25.14 -8.04
CA LEU A 68 10.92 25.39 -9.47
C LEU A 68 9.55 25.04 -10.06
N ASN A 69 9.06 25.88 -11.00
CA ASN A 69 7.74 25.70 -11.60
C ASN A 69 7.67 24.59 -12.66
N ASP A 70 8.79 23.90 -12.90
CA ASP A 70 8.89 22.77 -13.82
C ASP A 70 9.87 21.74 -13.24
N CYS A 71 9.91 20.55 -13.82
CA CYS A 71 10.79 19.44 -13.43
C CYS A 71 11.87 19.08 -14.45
N VAL A 72 11.78 19.63 -15.67
CA VAL A 72 12.75 19.42 -16.76
C VAL A 72 12.99 20.73 -17.52
N GLY A 73 13.95 20.72 -18.44
CA GLY A 73 14.23 21.84 -19.34
C GLY A 73 15.36 22.76 -18.87
N GLN A 74 15.74 23.71 -19.73
CA GLN A 74 16.98 24.48 -19.55
C GLN A 74 17.04 25.30 -18.26
N GLU A 75 15.90 25.85 -17.80
CA GLU A 75 15.87 26.64 -16.57
C GLU A 75 16.12 25.75 -15.34
N VAL A 76 15.49 24.57 -15.31
CA VAL A 76 15.67 23.57 -14.24
C VAL A 76 17.09 23.02 -14.26
N GLU A 77 17.60 22.64 -15.44
CA GLU A 77 18.97 22.13 -15.61
C GLU A 77 20.01 23.15 -15.11
N LYS A 78 19.84 24.45 -15.43
CA LYS A 78 20.73 25.52 -14.94
C LYS A 78 20.65 25.70 -13.43
N ALA A 79 19.45 25.66 -12.85
CA ALA A 79 19.26 25.78 -11.41
C ALA A 79 19.90 24.61 -10.64
N CYS A 80 19.88 23.41 -11.22
CA CYS A 80 20.49 22.21 -10.65
C CYS A 80 21.99 22.07 -10.94
N GLN A 81 22.56 22.77 -11.93
CA GLN A 81 23.95 22.53 -12.34
C GLN A 81 25.00 22.86 -11.25
N ASN A 82 24.81 23.96 -10.50
CA ASN A 82 25.76 24.35 -9.46
C ASN A 82 25.10 25.17 -8.32
N PRO A 83 24.16 24.57 -7.57
CA PRO A 83 23.52 25.24 -6.45
C PRO A 83 24.48 25.40 -5.27
N GLU A 84 24.20 26.36 -4.39
CA GLU A 84 24.98 26.53 -3.16
C GLU A 84 24.96 25.24 -2.33
N GLN A 85 26.06 24.95 -1.62
CA GLN A 85 26.22 23.68 -0.93
C GLN A 85 25.10 23.42 0.10
N GLY A 86 24.39 22.31 -0.12
CA GLY A 86 23.26 21.87 0.70
C GLY A 86 21.93 22.53 0.38
N SER A 87 21.85 23.37 -0.66
CA SER A 87 20.57 23.88 -1.16
C SER A 87 19.58 22.74 -1.37
N VAL A 88 18.33 22.96 -1.03
CA VAL A 88 17.24 22.01 -1.28
C VAL A 88 16.39 22.59 -2.40
N ILE A 89 16.24 21.83 -3.48
CA ILE A 89 15.43 22.20 -4.64
C ILE A 89 14.27 21.21 -4.72
N LEU A 90 13.05 21.73 -4.79
CA LEU A 90 11.85 20.95 -5.08
C LEU A 90 11.36 21.30 -6.48
N LEU A 91 11.25 20.27 -7.32
CA LEU A 91 10.71 20.37 -8.66
C LEU A 91 9.17 20.32 -8.64
N GLU A 92 8.55 20.81 -9.69
CA GLU A 92 7.11 20.67 -9.88
C GLU A 92 6.71 19.21 -10.20
N ASN A 93 5.41 18.93 -10.12
CA ASN A 93 4.80 17.63 -10.36
C ASN A 93 5.22 16.98 -11.69
N LEU A 94 5.93 15.85 -11.59
CA LEU A 94 6.40 15.06 -12.74
C LEU A 94 5.25 14.63 -13.68
N ARG A 95 4.05 14.38 -13.16
CA ARG A 95 2.89 13.94 -13.97
C ARG A 95 2.22 15.07 -14.76
N PHE A 96 2.71 16.31 -14.65
CA PHE A 96 2.35 17.37 -15.61
C PHE A 96 2.94 17.08 -16.99
N HIS A 97 3.94 16.21 -17.08
CA HIS A 97 4.52 15.72 -18.32
C HIS A 97 3.97 14.33 -18.64
N ILE A 98 3.40 14.16 -19.84
CA ILE A 98 2.86 12.87 -20.29
C ILE A 98 3.96 11.79 -20.38
N GLU A 99 5.20 12.22 -20.54
CA GLU A 99 6.41 11.42 -20.62
C GLU A 99 6.73 10.65 -19.33
N GLU A 100 6.19 11.08 -18.18
CA GLU A 100 6.40 10.40 -16.90
C GLU A 100 5.67 9.04 -16.88
N GLU A 101 4.36 9.03 -17.15
CA GLU A 101 3.54 7.80 -17.16
C GLU A 101 3.55 7.11 -18.55
N GLY A 102 4.03 7.80 -19.59
CA GLY A 102 4.04 7.36 -20.98
C GLY A 102 2.66 7.38 -21.66
N LYS A 103 1.63 7.83 -20.93
CA LYS A 103 0.24 7.96 -21.37
C LYS A 103 -0.45 9.05 -20.55
N GLY A 104 -1.48 9.63 -21.13
CA GLY A 104 -2.26 10.69 -20.51
C GLY A 104 -3.61 10.83 -21.18
N VAL A 105 -4.24 11.98 -20.97
CA VAL A 105 -5.42 12.40 -21.73
C VAL A 105 -5.07 13.61 -22.60
N ASP A 106 -5.92 13.97 -23.56
CA ASP A 106 -5.88 15.29 -24.21
C ASP A 106 -6.91 16.26 -23.59
N ASP A 107 -6.96 17.51 -24.04
CA ASP A 107 -7.95 18.51 -23.58
C ASP A 107 -9.41 18.06 -23.81
N LYS A 108 -9.61 17.06 -24.69
CA LYS A 108 -10.90 16.46 -25.04
C LYS A 108 -11.14 15.14 -24.30
N LYS A 109 -10.30 14.79 -23.31
CA LYS A 109 -10.35 13.56 -22.50
C LYS A 109 -10.14 12.26 -23.30
N ASN A 110 -9.52 12.32 -24.48
CA ASN A 110 -9.11 11.13 -25.21
C ASN A 110 -7.79 10.61 -24.66
N LYS A 111 -7.61 9.28 -24.66
CA LYS A 111 -6.34 8.67 -24.23
C LYS A 111 -5.23 9.00 -25.24
N VAL A 112 -4.15 9.60 -24.78
CA VAL A 112 -2.94 9.89 -25.57
C VAL A 112 -1.78 9.05 -25.05
N LYS A 113 -0.87 8.67 -25.94
CA LYS A 113 0.37 7.98 -25.60
C LYS A 113 1.54 8.90 -25.90
N ALA A 114 2.50 8.99 -24.99
CA ALA A 114 3.70 9.78 -25.20
C ALA A 114 4.52 9.21 -26.37
N ASN A 115 5.13 10.09 -27.15
CA ASN A 115 6.08 9.70 -28.18
C ASN A 115 7.35 9.14 -27.52
N PRO A 116 7.86 7.96 -27.93
CA PRO A 116 9.09 7.39 -27.38
C PRO A 116 10.29 8.34 -27.38
N ASP A 117 10.43 9.18 -28.41
CA ASP A 117 11.54 10.15 -28.49
C ASP A 117 11.43 11.26 -27.45
N ASP A 118 10.21 11.68 -27.11
CA ASP A 118 9.97 12.71 -26.11
C ASP A 118 10.14 12.15 -24.70
N VAL A 119 9.72 10.89 -24.47
CA VAL A 119 10.05 10.14 -23.25
C VAL A 119 11.56 10.05 -23.04
N LYS A 120 12.33 9.79 -24.11
CA LYS A 120 13.79 9.74 -24.03
C LYS A 120 14.38 11.10 -23.64
N LYS A 121 13.96 12.20 -24.29
CA LYS A 121 14.42 13.56 -23.95
C LYS A 121 14.08 13.94 -22.51
N PHE A 122 12.89 13.57 -22.03
CA PHE A 122 12.47 13.81 -20.66
C PHE A 122 13.38 13.09 -19.66
N ARG A 123 13.68 11.81 -19.90
CA ARG A 123 14.61 11.00 -19.09
C ARG A 123 16.03 11.54 -19.11
N GLU A 124 16.52 11.99 -20.27
CA GLU A 124 17.83 12.64 -20.39
C GLU A 124 17.89 13.93 -19.59
N SER A 125 16.83 14.74 -19.60
CA SER A 125 16.76 15.98 -18.81
C SER A 125 16.80 15.66 -17.31
N LEU A 126 16.01 14.69 -16.84
CA LEU A 126 16.04 14.23 -15.44
C LEU A 126 17.42 13.70 -15.02
N THR A 127 18.09 12.96 -15.91
CA THR A 127 19.41 12.39 -15.65
C THR A 127 20.47 13.47 -15.44
N LYS A 128 20.37 14.62 -16.12
CA LYS A 128 21.30 15.75 -15.94
C LYS A 128 21.16 16.49 -14.61
N LEU A 129 20.08 16.25 -13.86
CA LEU A 129 19.78 17.00 -12.63
C LEU A 129 20.61 16.56 -11.42
N GLY A 130 21.37 15.46 -11.53
CA GLY A 130 22.17 14.95 -10.43
C GLY A 130 23.35 14.10 -10.87
N ASP A 131 24.23 13.81 -9.92
CA ASP A 131 25.36 12.90 -10.06
C ASP A 131 25.01 11.48 -9.58
N VAL A 132 24.08 11.38 -8.62
CA VAL A 132 23.59 10.14 -8.01
C VAL A 132 22.07 10.16 -7.96
N TYR A 133 21.46 9.02 -8.26
CA TYR A 133 20.03 8.82 -8.14
C TYR A 133 19.70 8.07 -6.84
N VAL A 134 18.74 8.57 -6.09
CA VAL A 134 18.22 7.91 -4.88
C VAL A 134 16.71 7.74 -5.02
N ASN A 135 16.25 6.48 -5.04
CA ASN A 135 14.83 6.16 -5.03
C ASN A 135 14.37 5.89 -3.60
N ASP A 136 13.56 6.79 -3.05
CA ASP A 136 12.91 6.64 -1.76
C ASP A 136 11.38 6.55 -1.87
N ALA A 137 10.85 6.25 -3.07
CA ALA A 137 9.42 6.15 -3.37
C ALA A 137 8.99 4.71 -3.71
N PHE A 138 8.91 3.86 -2.67
CA PHE A 138 8.49 2.47 -2.84
C PHE A 138 7.09 2.32 -3.41
N GLY A 139 6.14 3.20 -3.04
CA GLY A 139 4.76 3.17 -3.54
C GLY A 139 4.61 3.30 -5.06
N THR A 140 5.60 3.85 -5.75
CA THR A 140 5.62 3.96 -7.22
C THR A 140 6.53 2.93 -7.89
N ALA A 141 7.24 2.08 -7.14
CA ALA A 141 8.25 1.18 -7.66
C ALA A 141 7.70 0.05 -8.55
N HIS A 142 6.40 -0.28 -8.43
CA HIS A 142 5.71 -1.21 -9.33
C HIS A 142 5.50 -0.67 -10.75
N ARG A 143 5.75 0.63 -10.97
CA ARG A 143 5.49 1.29 -12.26
C ARG A 143 6.77 1.48 -13.06
N GLY A 144 6.73 1.14 -14.34
CA GLY A 144 7.81 1.40 -15.30
C GLY A 144 7.89 2.87 -15.76
N HIS A 145 7.63 3.83 -14.87
CA HIS A 145 7.61 5.26 -15.20
C HIS A 145 9.02 5.84 -15.40
N SER A 146 9.11 6.99 -16.08
CA SER A 146 10.39 7.63 -16.39
C SER A 146 11.22 7.95 -15.15
N SER A 147 10.61 8.47 -14.08
CA SER A 147 11.31 8.72 -12.82
C SER A 147 11.76 7.46 -12.06
N MET A 148 11.15 6.28 -12.31
CA MET A 148 11.54 5.01 -11.67
C MET A 148 12.70 4.34 -12.41
N VAL A 149 12.61 4.25 -13.74
CA VAL A 149 13.49 3.39 -14.55
C VAL A 149 14.35 4.15 -15.55
N GLY A 150 14.04 5.44 -15.77
CA GLY A 150 14.62 6.24 -16.85
C GLY A 150 15.78 7.14 -16.45
N VAL A 151 16.15 7.20 -15.17
CA VAL A 151 17.32 7.98 -14.73
C VAL A 151 18.59 7.14 -14.90
N GLU A 152 19.43 7.51 -15.87
CA GLU A 152 20.63 6.77 -16.27
C GLU A 152 21.89 7.31 -15.58
N LEU A 153 21.94 7.22 -14.25
CA LEU A 153 23.14 7.56 -13.48
C LEU A 153 23.92 6.29 -13.07
N PRO A 154 25.26 6.35 -12.96
CA PRO A 154 26.08 5.19 -12.57
C PRO A 154 25.72 4.61 -11.21
N LEU A 155 25.33 5.48 -10.27
CA LEU A 155 24.96 5.12 -8.91
C LEU A 155 23.47 5.38 -8.69
N LYS A 156 22.71 4.30 -8.48
CA LYS A 156 21.27 4.31 -8.19
C LYS A 156 21.04 3.57 -6.88
N ALA A 157 20.74 4.30 -5.81
CA ALA A 157 20.60 3.76 -4.46
C ALA A 157 19.15 3.80 -3.96
N SER A 158 18.79 2.89 -3.06
CA SER A 158 17.57 3.00 -2.27
C SER A 158 17.75 4.06 -1.18
N GLY A 159 16.76 4.94 -1.01
CA GLY A 159 16.65 5.78 0.18
C GLY A 159 16.28 4.95 1.43
N PHE A 160 16.10 5.60 2.58
CA PHE A 160 15.85 4.89 3.84
C PHE A 160 14.45 4.27 3.94
N LEU A 161 13.42 4.89 3.36
CA LEU A 161 12.07 4.34 3.29
C LEU A 161 12.07 3.12 2.37
N MET A 162 12.63 3.25 1.17
CA MET A 162 12.77 2.14 0.22
C MET A 162 13.56 0.98 0.84
N LYS A 163 14.71 1.27 1.46
CA LYS A 163 15.53 0.26 2.15
C LYS A 163 14.72 -0.46 3.23
N LYS A 164 13.99 0.27 4.06
CA LYS A 164 13.14 -0.30 5.11
C LYS A 164 12.08 -1.24 4.52
N GLU A 165 11.39 -0.82 3.47
CA GLU A 165 10.41 -1.66 2.75
C GLU A 165 11.05 -2.97 2.27
N LEU A 166 12.17 -2.89 1.55
CA LEU A 166 12.88 -4.05 1.02
C LEU A 166 13.37 -4.99 2.14
N GLU A 167 13.92 -4.47 3.23
CA GLU A 167 14.39 -5.27 4.37
C GLU A 167 13.26 -6.04 5.04
N TYR A 168 12.10 -5.42 5.25
CA TYR A 168 10.95 -6.09 5.88
C TYR A 168 10.32 -7.12 4.94
N PHE A 169 10.11 -6.79 3.67
CA PHE A 169 9.56 -7.76 2.72
C PHE A 169 10.51 -8.93 2.46
N SER A 170 11.83 -8.70 2.37
CA SER A 170 12.82 -9.78 2.26
C SER A 170 12.76 -10.71 3.49
N LYS A 171 12.70 -10.17 4.70
CA LYS A 171 12.52 -10.98 5.93
C LYS A 171 11.28 -11.86 5.90
N ALA A 172 10.15 -11.37 5.38
CA ALA A 172 8.92 -12.14 5.31
C ALA A 172 8.86 -13.12 4.12
N LEU A 173 9.49 -12.78 2.98
CA LEU A 173 9.35 -13.53 1.73
C LEU A 173 10.45 -14.54 1.48
N GLU A 174 11.65 -14.36 2.05
CA GLU A 174 12.81 -15.24 1.84
C GLU A 174 13.02 -16.20 3.01
N ASN A 175 13.14 -15.69 4.24
CA ASN A 175 13.42 -16.50 5.44
C ASN A 175 12.57 -16.07 6.66
N PRO A 176 11.23 -16.25 6.61
CA PRO A 176 10.36 -15.87 7.71
C PRO A 176 10.53 -16.76 8.93
N GLN A 177 10.40 -16.18 10.13
CA GLN A 177 10.26 -16.96 11.35
C GLN A 177 8.88 -17.60 11.42
N LYS A 178 8.83 -18.88 11.80
CA LYS A 178 7.61 -19.67 11.87
C LYS A 178 7.00 -19.71 13.28
N PRO A 179 5.66 -19.77 13.42
CA PRO A 179 4.66 -19.83 12.36
C PRO A 179 4.54 -18.51 11.58
N PHE A 180 4.53 -18.60 10.25
CA PHE A 180 4.28 -17.46 9.36
C PHE A 180 2.79 -17.40 9.02
N LEU A 181 2.14 -16.32 9.43
CA LEU A 181 0.73 -16.04 9.21
C LEU A 181 0.52 -14.97 8.13
N ALA A 182 -0.35 -15.25 7.16
CA ALA A 182 -0.98 -14.21 6.35
C ALA A 182 -2.40 -13.90 6.85
N ILE A 183 -2.74 -12.62 6.95
CA ILE A 183 -4.09 -12.15 7.25
C ILE A 183 -4.59 -11.41 6.02
N LEU A 184 -5.58 -11.97 5.35
CA LEU A 184 -6.14 -11.43 4.11
C LEU A 184 -7.60 -11.03 4.32
N GLY A 185 -7.93 -9.82 3.93
CA GLY A 185 -9.30 -9.31 3.99
C GLY A 185 -9.65 -8.44 2.79
N GLY A 186 -10.73 -7.67 2.88
CA GLY A 186 -11.26 -6.85 1.79
C GLY A 186 -12.50 -7.43 1.11
N ALA A 187 -12.89 -6.84 -0.01
CA ALA A 187 -14.22 -7.03 -0.60
C ALA A 187 -14.32 -8.20 -1.60
N LYS A 188 -13.33 -8.39 -2.47
CA LYS A 188 -13.40 -9.33 -3.61
C LYS A 188 -12.28 -10.36 -3.57
N VAL A 189 -12.56 -11.57 -4.04
CA VAL A 189 -11.58 -12.67 -4.13
C VAL A 189 -10.71 -12.49 -5.36
N ALA A 190 -11.30 -12.11 -6.50
CA ALA A 190 -10.65 -11.97 -7.80
C ALA A 190 -9.40 -11.09 -7.75
N ASP A 191 -9.48 -9.97 -7.02
CA ASP A 191 -8.38 -9.02 -6.84
C ASP A 191 -7.22 -9.60 -5.99
N LYS A 192 -7.44 -10.73 -5.32
CA LYS A 192 -6.49 -11.35 -4.39
C LYS A 192 -6.10 -12.78 -4.74
N ILE A 193 -6.57 -13.33 -5.87
CA ILE A 193 -6.26 -14.72 -6.26
C ILE A 193 -4.74 -14.92 -6.32
N LEU A 194 -4.03 -14.07 -7.06
CA LEU A 194 -2.58 -14.18 -7.23
C LEU A 194 -1.83 -14.03 -5.88
N LEU A 195 -2.29 -13.10 -5.04
CA LEU A 195 -1.74 -12.89 -3.70
C LEU A 195 -1.90 -14.15 -2.84
N ILE A 196 -3.10 -14.73 -2.79
CA ILE A 196 -3.37 -15.96 -2.04
C ILE A 196 -2.50 -17.09 -2.58
N GLU A 197 -2.49 -17.28 -3.90
CA GLU A 197 -1.71 -18.34 -4.54
C GLU A 197 -0.22 -18.26 -4.20
N ASN A 198 0.39 -17.07 -4.28
CA ASN A 198 1.80 -16.90 -3.97
C ASN A 198 2.09 -17.08 -2.47
N LEU A 199 1.23 -16.56 -1.59
CA LEU A 199 1.41 -16.69 -0.15
C LEU A 199 1.23 -18.12 0.36
N LEU A 200 0.35 -18.92 -0.26
CA LEU A 200 0.16 -20.34 0.07
C LEU A 200 1.44 -21.18 -0.12
N ASP A 201 2.41 -20.72 -0.90
CA ASP A 201 3.72 -21.38 -1.02
C ASP A 201 4.69 -21.04 0.12
N LYS A 202 4.35 -20.07 0.98
CA LYS A 202 5.26 -19.50 1.98
C LYS A 202 4.73 -19.59 3.42
N VAL A 203 3.44 -19.36 3.62
CA VAL A 203 2.83 -19.28 4.95
C VAL A 203 2.57 -20.65 5.56
N ASP A 204 2.54 -20.72 6.89
CA ASP A 204 2.06 -21.90 7.61
C ASP A 204 0.55 -21.79 7.89
N GLU A 205 0.04 -20.57 8.05
CA GLU A 205 -1.36 -20.28 8.36
C GLU A 205 -1.88 -19.08 7.58
N MET A 206 -3.17 -19.07 7.25
CA MET A 206 -3.82 -17.97 6.56
C MET A 206 -5.20 -17.68 7.14
N ILE A 207 -5.45 -16.45 7.56
CA ILE A 207 -6.78 -15.94 7.89
C ILE A 207 -7.37 -15.31 6.64
N ILE A 208 -8.62 -15.66 6.31
CA ILE A 208 -9.40 -15.03 5.24
C ILE A 208 -10.65 -14.40 5.89
N GLY A 209 -10.68 -13.07 5.95
CA GLY A 209 -11.78 -12.28 6.52
C GLY A 209 -12.40 -11.30 5.51
N GLY A 210 -13.19 -10.35 6.00
CA GLY A 210 -13.84 -9.34 5.16
C GLY A 210 -14.94 -9.90 4.26
N GLY A 211 -15.35 -9.11 3.26
CA GLY A 211 -16.40 -9.49 2.31
C GLY A 211 -16.05 -10.72 1.48
N MET A 212 -14.77 -10.90 1.15
CA MET A 212 -14.31 -12.04 0.36
C MET A 212 -14.51 -13.40 1.07
N ALA A 213 -14.60 -13.42 2.40
CA ALA A 213 -14.87 -14.64 3.16
C ALA A 213 -16.23 -15.27 2.82
N PHE A 214 -17.24 -14.47 2.46
CA PHE A 214 -18.57 -14.97 2.10
C PHE A 214 -18.56 -15.79 0.80
N THR A 215 -17.69 -15.45 -0.17
CA THR A 215 -17.47 -16.30 -1.35
C THR A 215 -16.90 -17.66 -0.95
N PHE A 216 -15.91 -17.70 -0.06
CA PHE A 216 -15.34 -18.97 0.43
C PHE A 216 -16.39 -19.81 1.16
N LEU A 217 -17.11 -19.21 2.09
CA LEU A 217 -18.11 -19.92 2.90
C LEU A 217 -19.28 -20.43 2.06
N LYS A 218 -19.74 -19.65 1.07
CA LYS A 218 -20.79 -20.10 0.15
C LYS A 218 -20.34 -21.29 -0.68
N VAL A 219 -19.11 -21.29 -1.19
CA VAL A 219 -18.58 -22.40 -2.01
C VAL A 219 -18.28 -23.64 -1.17
N LEU A 220 -17.69 -23.49 0.02
CA LEU A 220 -17.20 -24.61 0.83
C LEU A 220 -18.25 -25.21 1.77
N ASN A 221 -19.15 -24.37 2.28
CA ASN A 221 -20.13 -24.75 3.30
C ASN A 221 -21.57 -24.64 2.82
N ASN A 222 -21.80 -24.12 1.60
CA ASN A 222 -23.13 -23.90 1.03
C ASN A 222 -24.05 -23.09 1.95
N ILE A 223 -23.49 -22.12 2.68
CA ILE A 223 -24.26 -21.25 3.58
C ILE A 223 -25.08 -20.23 2.79
N GLU A 224 -26.22 -19.83 3.34
CA GLU A 224 -26.93 -18.65 2.88
C GLU A 224 -26.14 -17.39 3.26
N ILE A 225 -25.95 -16.49 2.30
CA ILE A 225 -25.17 -15.26 2.49
C ILE A 225 -26.03 -13.98 2.34
N GLY A 226 -27.34 -14.11 2.14
CA GLY A 226 -28.23 -12.97 1.89
C GLY A 226 -27.71 -12.06 0.76
N ASN A 227 -27.65 -10.76 1.05
CA ASN A 227 -27.11 -9.72 0.17
C ASN A 227 -25.61 -9.44 0.38
N SER A 228 -24.88 -10.35 1.06
CA SER A 228 -23.43 -10.20 1.23
C SER A 228 -22.71 -10.24 -0.10
N LEU A 229 -21.51 -9.65 -0.14
CA LEU A 229 -20.68 -9.65 -1.34
C LEU A 229 -20.39 -11.09 -1.79
N PHE A 230 -20.68 -11.36 -3.06
CA PHE A 230 -20.37 -12.62 -3.71
C PHE A 230 -19.63 -12.34 -5.01
N ASP A 231 -18.41 -12.85 -5.09
CA ASP A 231 -17.58 -12.77 -6.28
C ASP A 231 -17.74 -14.05 -7.09
N GLU A 232 -18.57 -14.01 -8.12
CA GLU A 232 -18.89 -15.17 -8.95
C GLU A 232 -17.65 -15.71 -9.70
N GLU A 233 -16.80 -14.83 -10.24
CA GLU A 233 -15.57 -15.26 -10.91
C GLU A 233 -14.56 -15.83 -9.92
N GLY A 234 -14.36 -15.15 -8.77
CA GLY A 234 -13.51 -15.64 -7.69
C GLY A 234 -14.00 -16.95 -7.08
N SER A 235 -15.31 -17.22 -7.07
CA SER A 235 -15.87 -18.47 -6.53
C SER A 235 -15.35 -19.72 -7.24
N LYS A 236 -15.04 -19.61 -8.54
CA LYS A 236 -14.54 -20.72 -9.37
C LYS A 236 -13.13 -21.17 -8.98
N THR A 237 -12.35 -20.31 -8.33
CA THR A 237 -10.97 -20.61 -7.92
C THR A 237 -10.87 -21.11 -6.48
N VAL A 238 -11.87 -20.86 -5.63
CA VAL A 238 -11.88 -21.29 -4.22
C VAL A 238 -11.52 -22.77 -4.02
N PRO A 239 -12.10 -23.74 -4.76
CA PRO A 239 -11.74 -25.16 -4.58
C PRO A 239 -10.26 -25.42 -4.82
N LYS A 240 -9.69 -24.82 -5.89
CA LYS A 240 -8.26 -24.96 -6.23
C LYS A 240 -7.36 -24.35 -5.17
N LEU A 241 -7.73 -23.19 -4.61
CA LEU A 241 -6.99 -22.54 -3.52
C LEU A 241 -6.97 -23.42 -2.27
N MET A 242 -8.11 -24.04 -1.92
CA MET A 242 -8.20 -24.95 -0.78
C MET A 242 -7.43 -26.25 -1.00
N GLU A 243 -7.41 -26.79 -2.22
CA GLU A 243 -6.58 -27.94 -2.59
C GLU A 243 -5.10 -27.61 -2.47
N LYS A 244 -4.66 -26.45 -2.98
CA LYS A 244 -3.28 -25.98 -2.85
C LYS A 244 -2.90 -25.79 -1.38
N ALA A 245 -3.76 -25.17 -0.58
CA ALA A 245 -3.54 -25.00 0.86
C ALA A 245 -3.34 -26.36 1.57
N LYS A 246 -4.17 -27.36 1.26
CA LYS A 246 -4.00 -28.73 1.78
C LYS A 246 -2.68 -29.35 1.31
N ALA A 247 -2.35 -29.24 0.03
CA ALA A 247 -1.12 -29.79 -0.53
C ALA A 247 0.15 -29.15 0.06
N LYS A 248 0.06 -27.88 0.47
CA LYS A 248 1.15 -27.12 1.10
C LYS A 248 1.11 -27.15 2.64
N ASN A 249 0.16 -27.89 3.23
CA ASN A 249 -0.07 -27.96 4.67
C ASN A 249 -0.34 -26.61 5.34
N VAL A 250 -0.98 -25.67 4.63
CA VAL A 250 -1.38 -24.38 5.15
C VAL A 250 -2.72 -24.49 5.87
N GLN A 251 -2.79 -24.00 7.10
CA GLN A 251 -4.05 -23.95 7.85
C GLN A 251 -4.85 -22.71 7.46
N ILE A 252 -6.03 -22.91 6.87
CA ILE A 252 -6.95 -21.81 6.50
C ILE A 252 -7.96 -21.57 7.62
N HIS A 253 -8.06 -20.32 8.06
CA HIS A 253 -8.98 -19.84 9.08
C HIS A 253 -10.02 -18.91 8.46
N LEU A 254 -11.28 -19.35 8.44
CA LEU A 254 -12.44 -18.59 7.99
C LEU A 254 -13.31 -18.18 9.18
N PRO A 255 -14.08 -17.09 9.06
CA PRO A 255 -15.04 -16.71 10.09
C PRO A 255 -16.15 -17.77 10.24
N VAL A 256 -16.59 -17.97 11.48
CA VAL A 256 -17.65 -18.92 11.86
C VAL A 256 -18.93 -18.24 12.35
N ASP A 257 -18.86 -16.93 12.60
CA ASP A 257 -19.96 -16.05 12.96
C ASP A 257 -19.74 -14.65 12.37
N PHE A 258 -20.84 -13.92 12.20
CA PHE A 258 -20.90 -12.68 11.43
C PHE A 258 -21.78 -11.65 12.12
N LEU A 259 -21.44 -10.38 11.93
CA LEU A 259 -22.32 -9.26 12.23
C LEU A 259 -22.93 -8.74 10.93
N CYS A 260 -24.25 -8.86 10.81
CA CYS A 260 -25.00 -8.51 9.62
C CYS A 260 -25.68 -7.15 9.75
N GLY A 261 -25.70 -6.37 8.67
CA GLY A 261 -26.48 -5.13 8.53
C GLY A 261 -27.62 -5.29 7.53
N ASP A 262 -28.73 -4.59 7.75
CA ASP A 262 -29.86 -4.52 6.78
C ASP A 262 -29.57 -3.61 5.57
N LYS A 263 -28.56 -2.73 5.68
CA LYS A 263 -28.04 -1.88 4.62
C LYS A 263 -26.53 -1.63 4.79
N PHE A 264 -25.88 -1.22 3.71
CA PHE A 264 -24.47 -0.80 3.75
C PHE A 264 -24.36 0.66 4.23
N ALA A 265 -24.53 0.88 5.54
CA ALA A 265 -24.44 2.20 6.15
C ALA A 265 -24.07 2.12 7.63
N GLU A 266 -23.52 3.20 8.18
CA GLU A 266 -23.17 3.32 9.59
C GLU A 266 -24.37 3.16 10.54
N ASP A 267 -25.55 3.61 10.11
CA ASP A 267 -26.79 3.58 10.87
C ASP A 267 -27.61 2.29 10.68
N ALA A 268 -27.06 1.27 10.00
CA ALA A 268 -27.74 -0.01 9.77
C ALA A 268 -28.20 -0.69 11.07
N ASN A 269 -29.32 -1.41 10.98
CA ASN A 269 -29.77 -2.33 12.03
C ASN A 269 -28.92 -3.59 11.97
N VAL A 270 -28.47 -4.05 13.14
CA VAL A 270 -27.53 -5.17 13.24
C VAL A 270 -28.19 -6.44 13.74
N LYS A 271 -27.73 -7.58 13.23
CA LYS A 271 -28.10 -8.90 13.73
C LYS A 271 -26.90 -9.85 13.62
N GLU A 272 -26.70 -10.66 14.64
CA GLU A 272 -25.69 -11.71 14.60
C GLU A 272 -26.19 -12.92 13.81
N ALA A 273 -25.27 -13.58 13.10
CA ALA A 273 -25.49 -14.80 12.34
C ALA A 273 -24.29 -15.74 12.49
N ASP A 274 -24.46 -17.03 12.18
CA ASP A 274 -23.37 -18.00 12.15
C ASP A 274 -23.49 -18.98 10.99
N LEU A 275 -22.55 -19.93 10.88
CA LEU A 275 -22.57 -20.94 9.82
C LEU A 275 -23.83 -21.81 9.80
N SER A 276 -24.52 -21.96 10.94
CA SER A 276 -25.74 -22.76 11.03
C SER A 276 -26.98 -21.99 10.61
N THR A 277 -27.05 -20.70 10.96
CA THR A 277 -28.19 -19.85 10.59
C THR A 277 -28.07 -19.29 9.18
N GLY A 278 -26.85 -19.13 8.68
CA GLY A 278 -26.57 -18.30 7.51
C GLY A 278 -26.87 -16.82 7.77
N VAL A 279 -26.56 -15.98 6.77
CA VAL A 279 -26.91 -14.56 6.75
C VAL A 279 -28.37 -14.42 6.28
N PRO A 280 -29.23 -13.68 7.00
CA PRO A 280 -30.62 -13.45 6.57
C PRO A 280 -30.73 -12.86 5.16
N SER A 281 -31.77 -13.27 4.42
CA SER A 281 -31.94 -12.92 3.00
C SER A 281 -31.97 -11.42 2.70
N ASN A 282 -32.47 -10.60 3.63
CA ASN A 282 -32.55 -9.14 3.51
C ASN A 282 -31.36 -8.40 4.13
N MET A 283 -30.34 -9.13 4.61
CA MET A 283 -29.17 -8.56 5.29
C MET A 283 -27.87 -8.96 4.57
N MET A 284 -26.77 -8.33 4.95
CA MET A 284 -25.44 -8.61 4.45
C MET A 284 -24.46 -8.67 5.63
N GLY A 285 -23.50 -9.60 5.60
CA GLY A 285 -22.43 -9.66 6.59
C GLY A 285 -21.40 -8.57 6.33
N LEU A 286 -21.12 -7.77 7.36
CA LEU A 286 -20.26 -6.58 7.27
C LEU A 286 -19.06 -6.63 8.22
N ASP A 287 -19.09 -7.50 9.22
CA ASP A 287 -17.97 -7.77 10.11
C ASP A 287 -17.99 -9.23 10.59
N CYS A 288 -16.87 -9.72 11.13
CA CYS A 288 -16.85 -11.02 11.80
C CYS A 288 -17.47 -10.91 13.21
N GLY A 289 -18.12 -12.00 13.65
CA GLY A 289 -18.68 -12.09 15.00
C GLY A 289 -17.59 -12.32 16.06
N LYS A 290 -18.01 -12.33 17.32
CA LYS A 290 -17.08 -12.43 18.46
C LYS A 290 -16.30 -13.75 18.46
N LYS A 291 -16.92 -14.88 18.11
CA LYS A 291 -16.24 -16.19 18.11
C LYS A 291 -15.15 -16.24 17.05
N SER A 292 -15.39 -15.62 15.89
CA SER A 292 -14.40 -15.51 14.82
C SER A 292 -13.26 -14.60 15.22
N ALA A 293 -13.54 -13.45 15.83
CA ALA A 293 -12.52 -12.55 16.33
C ALA A 293 -11.60 -13.24 17.35
N ASP A 294 -12.17 -13.96 18.33
CA ASP A 294 -11.41 -14.70 19.33
C ASP A 294 -10.49 -15.75 18.68
N LYS A 295 -11.01 -16.53 17.71
CA LYS A 295 -10.20 -17.49 16.95
C LYS A 295 -9.07 -16.83 16.16
N PHE A 296 -9.35 -15.71 15.50
CA PHE A 296 -8.33 -14.97 14.76
C PHE A 296 -7.24 -14.45 15.70
N MET A 297 -7.61 -13.95 16.89
CA MET A 297 -6.63 -13.50 17.88
C MET A 297 -5.71 -14.64 18.35
N ASP A 298 -6.23 -15.84 18.58
CA ASP A 298 -5.42 -17.01 18.96
C ASP A 298 -4.40 -17.40 17.88
N VAL A 299 -4.78 -17.25 16.61
CA VAL A 299 -3.90 -17.49 15.45
C VAL A 299 -2.83 -16.40 15.34
N VAL A 300 -3.22 -15.14 15.51
CA VAL A 300 -2.31 -14.00 15.47
C VAL A 300 -1.26 -14.06 16.58
N LYS A 301 -1.67 -14.38 17.82
CA LYS A 301 -0.78 -14.36 18.99
C LYS A 301 0.33 -15.41 18.95
N ARG A 302 0.13 -16.53 18.26
CA ARG A 302 1.15 -17.60 18.14
C ARG A 302 2.13 -17.39 16.98
N ALA A 303 1.79 -16.55 16.02
CA ALA A 303 2.62 -16.30 14.85
C ALA A 303 3.93 -15.56 15.22
N LYS A 304 5.01 -15.87 14.51
CA LYS A 304 6.32 -15.20 14.65
C LYS A 304 6.60 -14.24 13.51
N THR A 305 6.00 -14.47 12.35
CA THR A 305 5.95 -13.52 11.24
C THR A 305 4.49 -13.34 10.84
N ILE A 306 4.06 -12.09 10.63
CA ILE A 306 2.70 -11.76 10.22
C ILE A 306 2.75 -10.80 9.05
N VAL A 307 2.06 -11.14 7.96
CA VAL A 307 1.75 -10.20 6.87
C VAL A 307 0.26 -9.97 6.87
N TRP A 308 -0.17 -8.72 7.01
CA TRP A 308 -1.58 -8.34 7.02
C TRP A 308 -1.92 -7.44 5.84
N ASN A 309 -2.84 -7.90 4.98
CA ASN A 309 -3.32 -7.18 3.81
C ASN A 309 -4.86 -7.29 3.68
N GLY A 310 -5.55 -6.26 4.15
CA GLY A 310 -6.99 -6.06 4.02
C GLY A 310 -7.71 -6.18 5.37
N PRO A 311 -8.66 -5.27 5.66
CA PRO A 311 -9.45 -5.30 6.88
C PRO A 311 -10.39 -6.52 6.91
N SER A 312 -10.74 -6.97 8.12
CA SER A 312 -11.59 -8.15 8.35
C SER A 312 -13.10 -7.83 8.35
N GLY A 313 -13.47 -6.56 8.19
CA GLY A 313 -14.82 -6.02 8.13
C GLY A 313 -14.83 -4.57 7.63
N VAL A 314 -16.00 -3.95 7.56
CA VAL A 314 -16.21 -2.55 7.12
C VAL A 314 -15.80 -1.58 8.23
N PHE A 315 -14.50 -1.46 8.45
CA PHE A 315 -13.88 -0.76 9.58
C PHE A 315 -14.16 0.75 9.60
N GLU A 316 -14.62 1.31 8.49
CA GLU A 316 -15.06 2.68 8.33
C GLU A 316 -16.26 2.98 9.25
N PHE A 317 -17.18 2.02 9.38
CA PHE A 317 -18.37 2.13 10.21
C PHE A 317 -18.12 1.53 11.60
N GLU A 318 -18.32 2.32 12.66
CA GLU A 318 -17.97 1.92 14.03
C GLU A 318 -18.62 0.59 14.45
N LYS A 319 -19.87 0.34 14.07
CA LYS A 319 -20.59 -0.91 14.34
C LYS A 319 -19.95 -2.14 13.70
N PHE A 320 -19.23 -1.98 12.59
CA PHE A 320 -18.66 -3.06 11.77
C PHE A 320 -17.12 -3.06 11.78
N ALA A 321 -16.54 -2.39 12.78
CA ALA A 321 -15.09 -2.24 12.94
C ALA A 321 -14.49 -3.17 14.01
N PHE A 322 -15.30 -3.98 14.67
CA PHE A 322 -14.91 -4.76 15.83
C PHE A 322 -13.82 -5.79 15.49
N CYS A 323 -14.03 -6.60 14.45
CA CYS A 323 -13.08 -7.66 14.09
C CYS A 323 -11.73 -7.07 13.66
N THR A 324 -11.75 -6.08 12.76
CA THR A 324 -10.54 -5.40 12.29
C THR A 324 -9.77 -4.77 13.45
N LYS A 325 -10.45 -4.15 14.41
CA LYS A 325 -9.83 -3.58 15.61
C LYS A 325 -9.21 -4.65 16.51
N LYS A 326 -9.88 -5.79 16.69
CA LYS A 326 -9.37 -6.93 17.48
C LYS A 326 -8.15 -7.57 16.84
N VAL A 327 -8.14 -7.71 15.51
CA VAL A 327 -6.97 -8.15 14.76
C VAL A 327 -5.82 -7.15 14.92
N ALA A 328 -6.05 -5.85 14.79
CA ALA A 328 -5.02 -4.82 15.02
C ALA A 328 -4.42 -4.89 16.43
N GLU A 329 -5.28 -5.08 17.44
CA GLU A 329 -4.87 -5.25 18.84
C GLU A 329 -3.96 -6.47 19.01
N ALA A 330 -4.37 -7.63 18.50
CA ALA A 330 -3.59 -8.86 18.60
C ALA A 330 -2.27 -8.79 17.81
N VAL A 331 -2.24 -8.13 16.65
CA VAL A 331 -1.00 -7.91 15.88
C VAL A 331 -0.04 -7.02 16.67
N GLY A 332 -0.54 -5.98 17.34
CA GLY A 332 0.26 -5.14 18.22
C GLY A 332 0.84 -5.91 19.41
N GLU A 333 0.05 -6.76 20.04
CA GLU A 333 0.50 -7.65 21.13
C GLU A 333 1.56 -8.66 20.66
N ALA A 334 1.37 -9.27 19.49
CA ALA A 334 2.32 -10.20 18.90
C ALA A 334 3.66 -9.50 18.62
N THR A 335 3.62 -8.26 18.11
CA THR A 335 4.81 -7.43 17.87
C THR A 335 5.58 -7.16 19.16
N ASN A 336 4.87 -6.75 20.23
CA ASN A 336 5.47 -6.55 21.55
C ASN A 336 6.08 -7.84 22.13
N SER A 337 5.55 -9.00 21.71
CA SER A 337 6.05 -10.33 22.09
C SER A 337 7.18 -10.84 21.18
N GLY A 338 7.69 -10.00 20.27
CA GLY A 338 8.83 -10.28 19.40
C GLY A 338 8.49 -10.81 18.01
N ALA A 339 7.22 -10.85 17.61
CA ALA A 339 6.84 -11.21 16.24
C ALA A 339 7.21 -10.08 15.25
N THR A 340 7.66 -10.44 14.06
CA THR A 340 7.81 -9.48 12.95
C THR A 340 6.46 -9.29 12.28
N THR A 341 5.96 -8.07 12.27
CA THR A 341 4.61 -7.75 11.75
C THR A 341 4.69 -6.69 10.64
N ILE A 342 4.17 -7.06 9.48
CA ILE A 342 4.16 -6.24 8.27
C ILE A 342 2.71 -5.98 7.89
N VAL A 343 2.32 -4.71 7.88
CA VAL A 343 0.99 -4.26 7.45
C VAL A 343 1.13 -3.64 6.07
N GLY A 344 0.40 -4.18 5.10
CA GLY A 344 0.37 -3.68 3.73
C GLY A 344 -1.04 -3.40 3.22
N GLY A 345 -1.13 -2.66 2.12
CA GLY A 345 -2.40 -2.21 1.54
C GLY A 345 -2.93 -0.95 2.21
N GLY A 346 -3.51 -0.05 1.40
CA GLY A 346 -3.99 1.26 1.86
C GLY A 346 -5.03 1.15 2.96
N ASP A 347 -6.08 0.36 2.75
CA ASP A 347 -7.18 0.21 3.73
C ASP A 347 -6.71 -0.35 5.07
N THR A 348 -5.79 -1.34 5.05
CA THR A 348 -5.22 -1.90 6.27
C THR A 348 -4.40 -0.85 7.03
N ALA A 349 -3.61 -0.05 6.30
CA ALA A 349 -2.80 0.99 6.91
C ALA A 349 -3.68 2.08 7.54
N THR A 350 -4.73 2.50 6.83
CA THR A 350 -5.74 3.44 7.34
C THR A 350 -6.44 2.88 8.59
N ALA A 351 -6.80 1.59 8.60
CA ALA A 351 -7.41 0.95 9.77
C ALA A 351 -6.46 0.96 10.98
N VAL A 352 -5.19 0.59 10.79
CA VAL A 352 -4.18 0.57 11.86
C VAL A 352 -3.94 1.96 12.45
N VAL A 353 -3.88 2.99 11.60
CA VAL A 353 -3.74 4.40 12.04
C VAL A 353 -5.01 4.86 12.76
N LYS A 354 -6.21 4.57 12.21
CA LYS A 354 -7.50 4.93 12.82
C LYS A 354 -7.62 4.38 14.25
N PHE A 355 -7.09 3.18 14.50
CA PHE A 355 -7.15 2.53 15.81
C PHE A 355 -5.95 2.82 16.73
N GLY A 356 -4.96 3.61 16.29
CA GLY A 356 -3.80 4.00 17.10
C GLY A 356 -2.77 2.88 17.30
N PHE A 357 -2.62 1.99 16.32
CA PHE A 357 -1.67 0.87 16.35
C PHE A 357 -0.47 1.05 15.40
N GLU A 358 -0.33 2.21 14.75
CA GLU A 358 0.74 2.49 13.79
C GLU A 358 2.15 2.39 14.40
N ASN A 359 2.29 2.71 15.69
CA ASN A 359 3.54 2.59 16.44
C ASN A 359 3.69 1.24 17.17
N LYS A 360 2.78 0.29 16.93
CA LYS A 360 2.74 -1.02 17.58
C LYS A 360 2.98 -2.18 16.60
N VAL A 361 3.31 -1.88 15.35
CA VAL A 361 3.66 -2.86 14.31
C VAL A 361 5.12 -2.70 13.92
N SER A 362 5.77 -3.76 13.42
CA SER A 362 7.19 -3.69 13.04
C SER A 362 7.37 -2.81 11.81
N HIS A 363 6.47 -2.97 10.83
CA HIS A 363 6.47 -2.19 9.60
C HIS A 363 5.06 -1.92 9.10
N LEU A 364 4.74 -0.64 8.91
CA LEU A 364 3.56 -0.16 8.23
C LEU A 364 4.01 0.31 6.84
N SER A 365 3.66 -0.45 5.81
CA SER A 365 4.12 -0.20 4.45
C SER A 365 3.38 0.99 3.83
N THR A 366 4.12 1.92 3.23
CA THR A 366 3.57 3.04 2.45
C THR A 366 3.34 2.66 0.99
N GLY A 367 3.71 1.43 0.60
CA GLY A 367 3.76 1.01 -0.79
C GLY A 367 2.42 0.77 -1.47
N GLY A 368 1.32 0.64 -0.72
CA GLY A 368 -0.02 0.40 -1.27
C GLY A 368 -0.03 -0.74 -2.29
N GLY A 369 -0.21 -0.39 -3.57
CA GLY A 369 -0.17 -1.34 -4.71
C GLY A 369 1.21 -1.97 -4.94
N ALA A 370 2.32 -1.27 -4.68
CA ALA A 370 3.66 -1.85 -4.79
C ALA A 370 3.89 -2.98 -3.80
N SER A 371 3.42 -2.80 -2.56
CA SER A 371 3.46 -3.83 -1.52
C SER A 371 2.65 -5.06 -1.95
N LEU A 372 1.48 -4.84 -2.56
CA LEU A 372 0.63 -5.91 -3.05
C LEU A 372 1.32 -6.70 -4.18
N GLU A 373 1.82 -6.02 -5.21
CA GLU A 373 2.51 -6.67 -6.33
C GLU A 373 3.76 -7.44 -5.88
N LEU A 374 4.50 -6.92 -4.90
CA LEU A 374 5.63 -7.63 -4.32
C LEU A 374 5.18 -8.90 -3.57
N LEU A 375 4.09 -8.83 -2.82
CA LEU A 375 3.51 -10.00 -2.14
C LEU A 375 2.87 -11.00 -3.12
N GLU A 376 2.48 -10.56 -4.31
CA GLU A 376 2.06 -11.41 -5.44
C GLU A 376 3.25 -12.09 -6.13
N GLY A 377 4.49 -11.70 -5.80
CA GLY A 377 5.72 -12.25 -6.40
C GLY A 377 6.12 -11.59 -7.71
N LYS A 378 5.57 -10.42 -8.05
CA LYS A 378 5.98 -9.66 -9.22
C LYS A 378 7.30 -8.92 -8.95
N GLU A 379 8.10 -8.77 -9.99
CA GLU A 379 9.24 -7.86 -9.97
C GLU A 379 8.74 -6.40 -10.00
N LEU A 380 9.36 -5.55 -9.18
CA LEU A 380 9.07 -4.12 -9.15
C LEU A 380 10.08 -3.38 -10.04
N PRO A 381 9.68 -2.80 -11.19
CA PRO A 381 10.61 -2.15 -12.12
C PRO A 381 11.54 -1.12 -11.46
N GLY A 382 11.01 -0.31 -10.53
CA GLY A 382 11.78 0.70 -9.82
C GLY A 382 12.78 0.13 -8.80
N VAL A 383 12.59 -1.10 -8.33
CA VAL A 383 13.56 -1.82 -7.49
C VAL A 383 14.63 -2.45 -8.36
N THR A 384 14.24 -3.13 -9.46
CA THR A 384 15.17 -3.73 -10.43
C THR A 384 16.06 -2.67 -11.11
N ALA A 385 15.59 -1.43 -11.20
CA ALA A 385 16.37 -0.32 -11.75
C ALA A 385 17.51 0.15 -10.83
N LEU A 386 17.52 -0.22 -9.54
CA LEU A 386 18.60 0.15 -8.62
C LEU A 386 19.91 -0.58 -8.96
N SER A 387 21.03 0.01 -8.56
CA SER A 387 22.35 -0.62 -8.74
C SER A 387 22.49 -1.81 -7.79
N ASN A 388 22.94 -2.95 -8.32
CA ASN A 388 23.45 -4.04 -7.50
C ASN A 388 24.80 -3.64 -6.88
N ILE A 389 25.10 -4.21 -5.71
CA ILE A 389 26.41 -4.09 -5.06
C ILE A 389 27.38 -5.10 -5.69
#